data_AF-A0A558BTG2-F1
#
_entry.id   AF-A0A558BTG2-F1
#
_cell.length_a   1.000
_cell.length_b   1.000
_cell.length_c   1.000
_cell.angle_alpha   90.00
_cell.angle_beta   90.00
_cell.angle_gamma   90.00
#
_symmetry.space_group_name_H-M   'P 1'
#
loop_
_entity.id
_entity.type
_entity.pdbx_description
1 polymer ?
#
loop_
_entity_poly.entity_id
_entity_poly.type
_entity_poly.pdbx_seq_one_letter_code
_entity_poly.pdbx_strand_id
1 'polypeptide(L)'
;MANEGYTVETGELASHAQAVQRIAGELGQALSAAEQVTMGVQAYGMICGPLFVPIVLAVSAPGLVTLGLSRQAIGSISDAVTKAVSSYESVEQAHAQALKALGEELR
;
A
#
# COMPACT_ATOMS: atom_id res chain seq x y z
N MET A 1 2.84 31.65 -25.17
CA MET A 1 3.06 30.20 -25.05
C MET A 1 2.61 29.84 -23.64
N ALA A 2 1.43 29.26 -23.49
CA ALA A 2 0.91 28.90 -22.18
C ALA A 2 1.76 27.75 -21.62
N ASN A 3 2.34 27.96 -20.43
CA ASN A 3 3.05 26.96 -19.68
C ASN A 3 2.04 25.85 -19.34
N GLU A 4 2.15 24.68 -19.95
CA GLU A 4 1.40 23.48 -19.52
C GLU A 4 1.98 23.05 -18.18
N GLY A 5 1.56 23.74 -17.12
CA GLY A 5 1.87 23.37 -15.74
C GLY A 5 1.13 22.07 -15.40
N TYR A 6 1.79 21.21 -14.62
CA TYR A 6 1.14 20.07 -13.99
C TYR A 6 0.43 20.54 -12.72
N THR A 7 -0.89 20.44 -12.69
CA THR A 7 -1.66 20.60 -11.44
C THR A 7 -1.68 19.26 -10.72
N VAL A 8 -1.22 19.26 -9.47
CA VAL A 8 -1.27 18.08 -8.62
C VAL A 8 -2.42 18.25 -7.63
N GLU A 9 -3.48 17.48 -7.85
CA GLU A 9 -4.63 17.40 -6.95
C GLU A 9 -4.26 16.52 -5.74
N THR A 10 -3.69 17.12 -4.71
CA THR A 10 -3.22 16.41 -3.51
C THR A 10 -4.34 15.63 -2.81
N GLY A 11 -5.58 16.13 -2.88
CA GLY A 11 -6.77 15.44 -2.36
C GLY A 11 -7.06 14.12 -3.08
N GLU A 12 -6.98 14.10 -4.42
CA GLU A 12 -7.17 12.89 -5.22
C GLU A 12 -6.04 11.88 -4.98
N LEU A 13 -4.80 12.35 -4.87
CA LEU A 13 -3.65 11.51 -4.51
C LEU A 13 -3.82 10.88 -3.12
N ALA A 14 -4.28 11.65 -2.12
CA ALA A 14 -4.56 11.13 -0.78
C ALA A 14 -5.69 10.09 -0.78
N SER A 15 -6.76 10.34 -1.53
CA SER A 15 -7.86 9.38 -1.71
C SER A 15 -7.38 8.07 -2.34
N HIS A 16 -6.53 8.16 -3.38
CA HIS A 16 -5.93 7.00 -4.01
C HIS A 16 -5.00 6.24 -3.06
N ALA A 17 -4.13 6.93 -2.31
CA ALA A 17 -3.26 6.31 -1.31
C ALA A 17 -4.09 5.54 -0.27
N GLN A 18 -5.20 6.10 0.21
CA GLN A 18 -6.11 5.38 1.11
C GLN A 18 -6.73 4.14 0.47
N ALA A 19 -7.11 4.20 -0.81
CA ALA A 19 -7.63 3.04 -1.53
C ALA A 19 -6.57 1.93 -1.65
N VAL A 20 -5.33 2.29 -1.98
CA VAL A 20 -4.19 1.37 -2.04
C VAL A 20 -3.90 0.76 -0.66
N GLN A 21 -3.98 1.57 0.41
CA GLN A 21 -3.83 1.10 1.79
C GLN A 21 -4.90 0.06 2.18
N ARG A 22 -6.16 0.26 1.75
CA ARG A 22 -7.24 -0.71 2.01
C ARG A 22 -6.93 -2.06 1.36
N ILE A 23 -6.48 -2.07 0.11
CA ILE A 23 -6.09 -3.29 -0.60
C ILE A 23 -4.93 -4.00 0.11
N ALA A 24 -3.93 -3.26 0.61
CA ALA A 24 -2.86 -3.84 1.43
C ALA A 24 -3.40 -4.51 2.71
N GLY A 25 -4.43 -3.91 3.32
CA GLY A 25 -5.13 -4.48 4.47
C GLY A 25 -5.84 -5.80 4.15
N GLU A 26 -6.59 -5.83 3.04
CA GLU A 26 -7.27 -7.04 2.54
C GLU A 26 -6.28 -8.16 2.22
N LEU A 27 -5.14 -7.85 1.58
CA LEU A 27 -4.07 -8.81 1.35
C LEU A 27 -3.47 -9.35 2.66
N GLY A 28 -3.35 -8.50 3.68
CA GLY A 28 -2.95 -8.93 5.03
C GLY A 28 -3.93 -9.92 5.65
N GLN A 29 -5.24 -9.66 5.53
CA GLN A 29 -6.28 -10.58 5.99
C GLN A 29 -6.25 -11.90 5.22
N ALA A 30 -6.08 -11.86 3.90
CA ALA A 30 -5.96 -13.05 3.07
C ALA A 30 -4.73 -13.90 3.44
N LEU A 31 -3.59 -13.26 3.73
CA LEU A 31 -2.38 -13.95 4.19
C LEU A 31 -2.62 -14.65 5.54
N SER A 32 -3.18 -13.94 6.52
CA SER A 32 -3.50 -14.52 7.83
C SER A 32 -4.48 -15.69 7.75
N ALA A 33 -5.47 -15.61 6.85
CA ALA A 33 -6.37 -16.72 6.60
C ALA A 33 -5.64 -17.92 5.96
N ALA A 34 -4.78 -17.68 4.98
CA ALA A 34 -4.01 -18.72 4.31
C ALA A 34 -3.00 -19.42 5.24
N GLU A 35 -2.39 -18.67 6.18
CA GLU A 35 -1.53 -19.23 7.24
C GLU A 35 -2.32 -20.14 8.20
N GLN A 36 -3.53 -19.74 8.60
CA GLN A 36 -4.39 -20.57 9.45
C GLN A 36 -4.79 -21.88 8.77
N VAL A 37 -5.13 -21.84 7.47
CA VAL A 37 -5.45 -23.05 6.70
C VAL A 37 -4.23 -23.95 6.53
N THR A 38 -3.04 -23.37 6.39
CA THR A 38 -1.77 -24.12 6.31
C THR A 38 -1.40 -24.80 7.63
N MET A 39 -1.85 -24.31 8.79
CA MET A 39 -1.76 -25.10 10.04
C MET A 39 -2.77 -26.26 10.06
N GLY A 40 -3.90 -26.12 9.34
CA GLY A 40 -4.88 -27.18 9.17
C GLY A 40 -4.37 -28.45 8.47
N VAL A 41 -3.25 -28.39 7.71
CA VAL A 41 -2.68 -29.61 7.10
C VAL A 41 -2.12 -30.62 8.11
N GLN A 42 -1.84 -30.22 9.36
CA GLN A 42 -1.59 -31.18 10.44
C GLN A 42 -2.84 -32.00 10.82
N ALA A 43 -4.05 -31.51 10.51
CA ALA A 43 -5.31 -32.18 10.79
C ALA A 43 -5.77 -33.17 9.71
N TYR A 44 -5.08 -33.25 8.55
CA TYR A 44 -5.47 -34.16 7.45
C TYR A 44 -5.26 -35.66 7.76
N GLY A 45 -4.83 -36.01 8.97
CA GLY A 45 -4.72 -37.37 9.45
C GLY A 45 -3.65 -38.20 8.75
N MET A 46 -3.30 -39.34 9.33
CA MET A 46 -2.21 -40.23 8.85
C MET A 46 -2.46 -40.81 7.44
N ILE A 47 -3.70 -40.74 6.91
CA ILE A 47 -4.07 -41.36 5.64
C ILE A 47 -4.04 -40.34 4.47
N CYS A 48 -4.61 -39.14 4.65
CA CYS A 48 -4.60 -38.10 3.60
C CYS A 48 -3.36 -37.20 3.66
N GLY A 49 -2.75 -37.09 4.84
CA GLY A 49 -1.54 -36.31 5.11
C GLY A 49 -0.36 -36.62 4.17
N PRO A 50 0.08 -37.88 4.04
CA PRO A 50 1.32 -38.22 3.32
C PRO A 50 1.27 -37.95 1.81
N LEU A 51 0.09 -38.08 1.19
CA LEU A 51 -0.05 -38.00 -0.28
C LEU A 51 -0.48 -36.60 -0.74
N PHE A 52 -1.42 -35.95 -0.03
CA PHE A 52 -2.05 -34.71 -0.51
C PHE A 52 -1.38 -33.44 0.05
N VAL A 53 -0.85 -33.47 1.27
CA VAL A 53 -0.21 -32.30 1.89
C VAL A 53 1.01 -31.81 1.07
N PRO A 54 1.92 -32.68 0.58
CA PRO A 54 3.05 -32.22 -0.22
C PRO A 54 2.61 -31.54 -1.53
N ILE A 55 1.56 -32.05 -2.17
CA ILE A 55 1.01 -31.50 -3.42
C ILE A 55 0.39 -30.13 -3.18
N VAL A 56 -0.36 -29.96 -2.10
CA VAL A 56 -0.97 -28.68 -1.73
C VAL A 56 0.12 -27.66 -1.34
N LEU A 57 1.10 -28.07 -0.53
CA LEU A 57 2.19 -27.19 -0.09
C LEU A 57 3.09 -26.72 -1.24
N ALA A 58 3.28 -27.54 -2.28
CA ALA A 58 4.05 -27.16 -3.46
C ALA A 58 3.50 -25.91 -4.17
N VAL A 59 2.19 -25.66 -4.05
CA VAL A 59 1.52 -24.49 -4.64
C VAL A 59 1.24 -23.41 -3.60
N SER A 60 0.82 -23.78 -2.39
CA SER A 60 0.42 -22.81 -1.37
C SER A 60 1.60 -22.05 -0.75
N ALA A 61 2.76 -22.68 -0.57
CA ALA A 61 3.92 -22.01 0.02
C ALA A 61 4.46 -20.87 -0.86
N PRO A 62 4.68 -21.05 -2.19
CA PRO A 62 4.95 -19.92 -3.09
C PRO A 62 3.86 -18.85 -3.06
N GLY A 63 2.59 -19.26 -2.99
CA GLY A 63 1.45 -18.33 -2.91
C GLY A 63 1.50 -17.42 -1.67
N LEU A 64 1.83 -17.97 -0.49
CA LEU A 64 2.01 -17.19 0.74
C LEU A 64 3.14 -16.17 0.61
N VAL A 65 4.26 -16.57 0.00
CA VAL A 65 5.39 -15.66 -0.25
C VAL A 65 4.97 -14.53 -1.19
N THR A 66 4.29 -14.84 -2.30
CA THR A 66 3.82 -13.83 -3.25
C THR A 66 2.81 -12.87 -2.62
N LEU A 67 1.89 -13.35 -1.77
CA LEU A 67 0.96 -12.49 -1.03
C LEU A 67 1.71 -11.54 -0.09
N GLY A 68 2.72 -12.05 0.63
CA GLY A 68 3.59 -11.23 1.50
C GLY A 68 4.33 -10.13 0.72
N LEU A 69 4.95 -10.49 -0.42
CA LEU A 69 5.64 -9.54 -1.30
C LEU A 69 4.69 -8.50 -1.89
N SER A 70 3.49 -8.91 -2.30
CA SER A 70 2.47 -8.01 -2.84
C SER A 70 2.02 -7.00 -1.80
N ARG A 71 1.77 -7.44 -0.56
CA ARG A 71 1.44 -6.55 0.57
C ARG A 71 2.56 -5.55 0.83
N GLN A 72 3.82 -5.98 0.85
CA GLN A 72 4.97 -5.12 1.06
C GLN A 72 5.07 -4.04 -0.03
N ALA A 73 4.98 -4.44 -1.31
CA ALA A 73 5.09 -3.53 -2.44
C ALA A 73 3.97 -2.47 -2.45
N ILE A 74 2.72 -2.90 -2.22
CA ILE A 74 1.56 -2.00 -2.15
C ILE A 74 1.69 -1.03 -0.97
N GLY A 75 2.16 -1.50 0.19
CA GLY A 75 2.47 -0.65 1.34
C GLY A 75 3.50 0.43 1.00
N SER A 76 4.61 0.06 0.35
CA SER A 76 5.64 1.03 -0.07
C SER A 76 5.11 2.07 -1.08
N ILE A 77 4.22 1.68 -1.99
CA ILE A 77 3.59 2.61 -2.92
C ILE A 77 2.70 3.60 -2.17
N SER A 78 1.87 3.13 -1.24
CA SER A 78 1.01 3.99 -0.41
C SER A 78 1.81 5.01 0.39
N ASP A 79 2.92 4.58 1.00
CA ASP A 79 3.83 5.46 1.75
C ASP A 79 4.46 6.51 0.84
N ALA A 80 4.90 6.12 -0.37
CA ALA A 80 5.48 7.03 -1.34
C ALA A 80 4.48 8.10 -1.81
N VAL A 81 3.23 7.72 -2.09
CA VAL A 81 2.17 8.67 -2.49
C VAL A 81 1.85 9.61 -1.33
N THR A 82 1.71 9.10 -0.11
CA THR A 82 1.47 9.92 1.08
C THR A 82 2.58 10.94 1.29
N LYS A 83 3.85 10.51 1.15
CA LYS A 83 5.01 11.40 1.25
C LYS A 83 5.02 12.47 0.15
N ALA A 84 4.62 12.11 -1.07
CA ALA A 84 4.49 13.08 -2.16
C ALA A 84 3.44 14.15 -1.83
N VAL A 85 2.26 13.74 -1.35
CA VAL A 85 1.20 14.66 -0.90
C VAL A 85 1.73 15.65 0.15
N SER A 86 2.37 15.15 1.21
CA SER A 86 2.94 16.02 2.26
C SER A 86 4.00 16.98 1.71
N SER A 87 4.79 16.55 0.72
CA SER A 87 5.78 17.42 0.08
C SER A 87 5.11 18.56 -0.69
N TYR A 88 4.04 18.29 -1.44
CA TYR A 88 3.30 19.33 -2.17
C TYR A 88 2.65 20.32 -1.21
N GLU A 89 1.97 19.84 -0.17
CA GLU A 89 1.33 20.70 0.82
C GLU A 89 2.34 21.59 1.56
N SER A 90 3.52 21.06 1.89
CA SER A 90 4.57 21.81 2.55
C SER A 90 5.14 22.92 1.67
N VAL A 91 5.35 22.65 0.38
CA VAL A 91 5.83 23.65 -0.59
C VAL A 91 4.79 24.74 -0.78
N GLU A 92 3.52 24.37 -0.96
CA GLU A 92 2.41 25.32 -1.11
C GLU A 92 2.29 26.24 0.12
N GLN A 93 2.32 25.68 1.33
CA GLN A 93 2.28 26.47 2.55
C GLN A 93 3.46 27.45 2.67
N ALA A 94 4.67 27.01 2.32
CA ALA A 94 5.85 27.86 2.37
C ALA A 94 5.74 29.04 1.39
N HIS A 95 5.27 28.78 0.15
CA HIS A 95 5.03 29.84 -0.82
C HIS A 95 3.91 30.78 -0.37
N ALA A 96 2.78 30.27 0.08
CA ALA A 96 1.67 31.08 0.57
C ALA A 96 2.10 32.00 1.73
N GLN A 97 2.91 31.50 2.66
CA GLN A 97 3.46 32.30 3.77
C GLN A 97 4.42 33.39 3.26
N ALA A 98 5.32 33.06 2.34
CA ALA A 98 6.24 34.02 1.76
C ALA A 98 5.51 35.14 1.00
N LEU A 99 4.52 34.79 0.18
CA LEU A 99 3.69 35.77 -0.52
C LEU A 99 2.90 36.65 0.45
N LYS A 100 2.36 36.07 1.52
CA LYS A 100 1.64 36.83 2.55
C LYS A 100 2.56 37.83 3.26
N ALA A 101 3.76 37.40 3.65
CA ALA A 101 4.74 38.26 4.30
C ALA A 101 5.17 39.43 3.40
N LEU A 102 5.45 39.16 2.13
CA LEU A 102 5.73 40.19 1.12
C LEU A 102 4.57 41.18 0.96
N GLY A 103 3.32 40.69 0.98
CA GLY A 103 2.13 41.54 0.91
C GLY A 103 1.94 42.43 2.15
N GLU A 104 2.34 41.96 3.34
CA GLU A 104 2.33 42.74 4.58
C GLU A 104 3.43 43.81 4.59
N GLU A 105 4.61 43.54 4.02
CA GLU A 105 5.74 44.47 3.95
C GLU A 105 5.51 45.62 2.94
N LEU A 106 4.72 45.38 1.89
CA LEU A 106 4.41 46.37 0.85
C LEU A 106 3.21 47.28 1.16
N ARG A 107 2.57 47.11 2.32
CA ARG A 107 1.37 47.85 2.74
C ARG A 107 1.68 48.90 3.80
#